data_AF-A0A7S0YW39-F1
#
_entry.id   AF-A0A7S0YW39-F1
#
_cell.length_a   1.000
_cell.length_b   1.000
_cell.length_c   1.000
_cell.angle_alpha   90.00
_cell.angle_beta   90.00
_cell.angle_gamma   90.00
#
_symmetry.space_group_name_H-M   'P 1'
#
loop_
_entity.id
_entity.type
_entity.pdbx_description
1 polymer ?
#
loop_
_entity_poly.entity_id
_entity_poly.type
_entity_poly.pdbx_seq_one_letter_code
_entity_poly.pdbx_strand_id
1 'polypeptide(L)'
;EDWVVEALFQHMAGPEVAGTIEGQLDARCACFARGPSSRGRESERLEAHEEFGDCVLGLVEGLREGLGCNPHQIAAAVTALSRRGEADVRRVVRYIDMVEDFALFAATSEARAMSEQAQALAAERDLQLQTLEQEKEKHMRELGAEKAAKDAKQRELEDERERRVRELGAVKDAEMKEALMRFETEAQERQREAERQHLERSSDLQARLQVMLAKEAESQAAIEEMRREKEALAVALSRKEEEEEAKRRSEERERERAEQEAAMRRAAEEEVHKVKGEEVQRIAEEHDKKMRQLQ
;
A
#
# COMPACT_ATOMS: atom_id res chain seq x y z
N GLU A 1 -24.61 -66.09 81.74
CA GLU A 1 -23.28 -65.73 81.20
C GLU A 1 -23.42 -65.10 79.82
N ASP A 2 -24.00 -65.80 78.83
CA ASP A 2 -24.20 -65.24 77.48
C ASP A 2 -24.94 -63.90 77.44
N TRP A 3 -25.98 -63.72 78.27
CA TRP A 3 -26.71 -62.45 78.35
C TRP A 3 -25.84 -61.30 78.91
N VAL A 4 -24.87 -61.60 79.79
CA VAL A 4 -23.94 -60.60 80.35
C VAL A 4 -22.90 -60.21 79.30
N VAL A 5 -22.41 -61.20 78.52
CA VAL A 5 -21.52 -60.94 77.37
C VAL A 5 -22.19 -60.01 76.37
N GLU A 6 -23.45 -60.28 76.05
CA GLU A 6 -24.21 -59.47 75.10
C GLU A 6 -24.48 -58.07 75.65
N ALA A 7 -24.86 -57.94 76.92
CA ALA A 7 -25.05 -56.65 77.56
C ALA A 7 -23.75 -55.82 77.62
N LEU A 8 -22.61 -56.45 77.93
CA LEU A 8 -21.30 -55.82 77.91
C LEU A 8 -20.93 -55.33 76.51
N PHE A 9 -21.10 -56.18 75.51
CA PHE A 9 -20.85 -55.82 74.13
C PHE A 9 -21.72 -54.63 73.68
N GLN A 10 -23.05 -54.71 73.89
CA GLN A 10 -23.98 -53.68 73.47
C GLN A 10 -23.73 -52.35 74.18
N HIS A 11 -23.38 -52.37 75.47
CA HIS A 11 -23.03 -51.18 76.21
C HIS A 11 -21.75 -50.53 75.66
N MET A 12 -20.66 -51.30 75.54
CA MET A 12 -19.36 -50.79 75.11
C MET A 12 -19.32 -50.42 73.62
N ALA A 13 -20.11 -51.10 72.78
CA ALA A 13 -20.26 -50.76 71.36
C ALA A 13 -21.28 -49.64 71.12
N GLY A 14 -22.04 -49.26 72.16
CA GLY A 14 -23.04 -48.19 72.09
C GLY A 14 -22.39 -46.86 71.72
N PRO A 15 -23.05 -46.02 70.90
CA PRO A 15 -22.44 -44.81 70.34
C PRO A 15 -22.02 -43.80 71.41
N GLU A 16 -22.75 -43.71 72.53
CA GLU A 16 -22.42 -42.81 73.64
C GLU A 16 -21.14 -43.26 74.37
N VAL A 17 -21.04 -44.55 74.70
CA VAL A 17 -19.89 -45.13 75.39
C VAL A 17 -18.66 -45.14 74.49
N ALA A 18 -18.83 -45.64 73.26
CA ALA A 18 -17.76 -45.62 72.26
C ALA A 18 -17.29 -44.19 71.98
N GLY A 19 -18.20 -43.21 71.85
CA GLY A 19 -17.86 -41.81 71.67
C GLY A 19 -17.10 -41.22 72.87
N THR A 20 -17.43 -41.64 74.09
CA THR A 20 -16.72 -41.24 75.31
C THR A 20 -15.28 -41.77 75.32
N ILE A 21 -15.10 -43.06 75.02
CA ILE A 21 -13.78 -43.71 74.95
C ILE A 21 -12.94 -43.10 73.82
N GLU A 22 -13.52 -42.92 72.64
CA GLU A 22 -12.84 -42.31 71.50
C GLU A 22 -12.47 -40.84 71.79
N GLY A 23 -13.35 -40.09 72.45
CA GLY A 23 -13.08 -38.71 72.87
C GLY A 23 -11.92 -38.61 73.88
N GLN A 24 -11.78 -39.57 74.79
CA GLN A 24 -10.61 -39.65 75.68
C GLN A 24 -9.32 -39.93 74.91
N LEU A 25 -9.36 -40.85 73.95
CA LEU A 25 -8.22 -41.13 73.09
C LEU A 25 -7.81 -39.92 72.27
N ASP A 26 -8.76 -39.17 71.72
CA ASP A 26 -8.51 -37.97 70.91
C ASP A 26 -8.01 -36.81 71.78
N ALA A 27 -8.57 -36.60 72.98
CA ALA A 27 -8.12 -35.55 73.90
C ALA A 27 -6.65 -35.71 74.31
N ARG A 28 -6.15 -36.96 74.33
CA ARG A 28 -4.79 -37.29 74.77
C ARG A 28 -3.88 -37.73 73.63
N CYS A 29 -4.35 -37.88 72.38
CA CYS A 29 -3.51 -38.31 71.26
C CYS A 29 -2.33 -37.34 71.00
N ALA A 30 -2.52 -36.05 71.30
CA ALA A 30 -1.51 -35.02 71.13
C ALA A 30 -0.21 -35.25 71.94
N CYS A 31 -0.26 -35.89 73.12
CA CYS A 31 0.96 -36.21 73.89
C CYS A 31 1.76 -37.38 73.27
N PHE A 32 1.14 -38.12 72.35
CA PHE A 32 1.73 -39.17 71.54
C PHE A 32 2.22 -38.68 70.17
N ALA A 33 1.92 -37.45 69.77
CA ALA A 33 2.45 -36.82 68.56
C ALA A 33 3.99 -36.67 68.60
N ARG A 34 4.65 -36.92 67.44
CA ARG A 34 6.11 -37.02 67.26
C ARG A 34 6.96 -36.08 68.14
N GLY A 35 7.93 -36.66 68.83
CA GLY A 35 9.05 -35.98 69.50
C GLY A 35 9.82 -36.98 70.38
N PRO A 36 11.13 -36.80 70.60
CA PRO A 36 11.90 -37.67 71.49
C PRO A 36 11.26 -37.69 72.88
N SER A 37 11.31 -38.85 73.55
CA SER A 37 10.82 -39.02 74.92
C SER A 37 11.62 -38.10 75.85
N SER A 38 11.04 -36.96 76.22
CA SER A 38 11.46 -36.24 77.40
C SER A 38 10.81 -36.90 78.62
N ARG A 39 11.47 -36.86 79.79
CA ARG A 39 10.87 -37.34 81.04
C ARG A 39 9.50 -36.72 81.32
N GLY A 40 9.27 -35.47 80.91
CA GLY A 40 7.97 -34.80 81.04
C GLY A 40 6.88 -35.46 80.18
N ARG A 41 7.18 -35.76 78.92
CA ARG A 41 6.22 -36.45 78.03
C ARG A 41 5.92 -37.88 78.47
N GLU A 42 6.89 -38.57 79.05
CA GLU A 42 6.68 -39.92 79.60
C GLU A 42 5.66 -39.89 80.75
N SER A 43 5.77 -38.92 81.65
CA SER A 43 4.79 -38.69 82.72
C SER A 43 3.39 -38.38 82.18
N GLU A 44 3.28 -37.47 81.20
CA GLU A 44 2.01 -37.10 80.59
C GLU A 44 1.33 -38.27 79.85
N ARG A 45 2.14 -39.17 79.24
CA ARG A 45 1.62 -40.37 78.57
C ARG A 45 1.09 -41.41 79.55
N LEU A 46 1.76 -41.56 80.69
CA LEU A 46 1.30 -42.45 81.76
C LEU A 46 0.03 -41.91 82.42
N GLU A 47 -0.02 -40.61 82.72
CA GLU A 47 -1.23 -39.95 83.24
C GLU A 47 -2.41 -40.12 82.28
N ALA A 48 -2.18 -39.93 80.96
CA ALA A 48 -3.20 -40.19 79.95
C ALA A 48 -3.66 -41.65 79.89
N HIS A 49 -2.77 -42.61 80.16
CA HIS A 49 -3.11 -44.03 80.20
C HIS A 49 -3.92 -44.38 81.45
N GLU A 50 -3.55 -43.83 82.62
CA GLU A 50 -4.30 -43.98 83.86
C GLU A 50 -5.72 -43.40 83.73
N GLU A 51 -5.86 -42.17 83.22
CA GLU A 51 -7.17 -41.56 82.98
C GLU A 51 -8.04 -42.35 81.99
N PHE A 52 -7.44 -42.89 80.93
CA PHE A 52 -8.14 -43.77 79.98
C PHE A 52 -8.60 -45.05 80.67
N GLY A 53 -7.73 -45.66 81.49
CA GLY A 53 -8.05 -46.83 82.29
C GLY A 53 -9.23 -46.57 83.23
N ASP A 54 -9.18 -45.49 83.99
CA ASP A 54 -10.26 -45.07 84.90
C ASP A 54 -11.59 -44.85 84.16
N CYS A 55 -11.54 -44.26 82.96
CA CYS A 55 -12.73 -44.06 82.13
C CYS A 55 -13.35 -45.40 81.71
N VAL A 56 -12.56 -46.31 81.13
CA VAL A 56 -13.05 -47.62 80.66
C VAL A 56 -13.52 -48.48 81.83
N LEU A 57 -12.77 -48.51 82.94
CA LEU A 57 -13.15 -49.23 84.15
C LEU A 57 -14.43 -48.65 84.75
N GLY A 58 -14.59 -47.33 84.79
CA GLY A 58 -15.82 -46.68 85.27
C GLY A 58 -17.06 -47.03 84.44
N LEU A 59 -16.92 -47.18 83.12
CA LEU A 59 -18.00 -47.61 82.22
C LEU A 59 -18.39 -49.08 82.46
N VAL A 60 -17.39 -49.96 82.56
CA VAL A 60 -17.61 -51.39 82.86
C VAL A 60 -18.22 -51.58 84.25
N GLU A 61 -17.77 -50.79 85.24
CA GLU A 61 -18.28 -50.84 86.60
C GLU A 61 -19.71 -50.29 86.70
N GLY A 62 -20.02 -49.20 86.01
CA GLY A 62 -21.38 -48.68 85.91
C GLY A 62 -22.35 -49.69 85.30
N LEU A 63 -21.92 -50.43 84.28
CA LEU A 63 -22.71 -51.53 83.72
C LEU A 63 -22.87 -52.68 84.74
N ARG A 64 -21.79 -53.08 85.42
CA ARG A 64 -21.81 -54.15 86.43
C ARG A 64 -22.87 -53.87 87.49
N GLU A 65 -22.86 -52.65 88.04
CA GLU A 65 -23.81 -52.19 89.05
C GLU A 65 -25.24 -52.15 88.49
N GLY A 66 -25.41 -51.62 87.27
CA GLY A 66 -26.72 -51.55 86.60
C GLY A 66 -27.34 -52.93 86.33
N LEU A 67 -26.52 -53.94 86.05
CA LEU A 67 -26.96 -55.33 85.83
C LEU A 67 -27.08 -56.15 87.13
N GLY A 68 -26.60 -55.65 88.27
CA GLY A 68 -26.54 -56.41 89.51
C GLY A 68 -25.60 -57.62 89.45
N CYS A 69 -24.56 -57.56 88.61
CA CYS A 69 -23.60 -58.65 88.44
C CYS A 69 -22.46 -58.58 89.46
N ASN A 70 -21.91 -59.73 89.84
CA ASN A 70 -20.68 -59.76 90.62
C ASN A 70 -19.45 -59.58 89.70
N PRO A 71 -18.28 -59.18 90.24
CA PRO A 71 -17.07 -58.97 89.43
C PRO A 71 -16.63 -60.21 88.63
N HIS A 72 -16.84 -61.41 89.16
CA HIS A 72 -16.50 -62.66 88.47
C HIS A 72 -17.33 -62.88 87.20
N GLN A 73 -18.62 -62.48 87.21
CA GLN A 73 -19.48 -62.58 86.03
C GLN A 73 -19.04 -61.62 84.92
N ILE A 74 -18.60 -60.41 85.26
CA ILE A 74 -18.06 -59.46 84.28
C ILE A 74 -16.72 -59.95 83.74
N ALA A 75 -15.81 -60.44 84.58
CA ALA A 75 -14.53 -60.99 84.14
C ALA A 75 -14.71 -62.20 83.19
N ALA A 76 -15.66 -63.08 83.50
CA ALA A 76 -16.04 -64.18 82.61
C ALA A 76 -16.63 -63.66 81.29
N ALA A 77 -17.42 -62.60 81.33
CA ALA A 77 -18.01 -61.98 80.15
C ALA A 77 -16.96 -61.34 79.24
N VAL A 78 -15.99 -60.61 79.79
CA VAL A 78 -14.83 -60.06 79.07
C VAL A 78 -14.05 -61.19 78.39
N THR A 79 -13.72 -62.25 79.14
CA THR A 79 -12.98 -63.41 78.61
C THR A 79 -13.72 -64.08 77.47
N ALA A 80 -15.05 -64.21 77.57
CA ALA A 80 -15.89 -64.79 76.52
C ALA A 80 -15.98 -63.85 75.30
N LEU A 81 -16.03 -62.53 75.52
CA LEU A 81 -16.05 -61.53 74.47
C LEU A 81 -14.75 -61.53 73.65
N SER A 82 -13.58 -61.65 74.29
CA SER A 82 -12.27 -61.74 73.62
C SER A 82 -12.12 -62.96 72.70
N ARG A 83 -12.95 -63.99 72.85
CA ARG A 83 -12.96 -65.18 71.98
C ARG A 83 -13.84 -65.00 70.74
N ARG A 84 -14.71 -64.00 70.71
CA ARG A 84 -15.57 -63.72 69.55
C ARG A 84 -14.75 -62.96 68.49
N GLY A 85 -14.73 -63.48 67.26
CA GLY A 85 -13.91 -62.97 66.15
C GLY A 85 -14.59 -61.88 65.30
N GLU A 86 -15.65 -61.24 65.80
CA GLU A 86 -16.38 -60.20 65.07
C GLU A 86 -15.64 -58.87 65.08
N ALA A 87 -15.77 -58.06 64.03
CA ALA A 87 -15.02 -56.80 63.90
C ALA A 87 -15.38 -55.79 65.00
N ASP A 88 -16.67 -55.64 65.28
CA ASP A 88 -17.16 -54.72 66.32
C ASP A 88 -16.76 -55.19 67.72
N VAL A 89 -16.74 -56.52 67.94
CA VAL A 89 -16.27 -57.11 69.18
C VAL A 89 -14.77 -56.86 69.38
N ARG A 90 -13.95 -57.01 68.33
CA ARG A 90 -12.52 -56.69 68.41
C ARG A 90 -12.25 -55.25 68.82
N ARG A 91 -13.09 -54.29 68.40
CA ARG A 91 -12.97 -52.90 68.82
C ARG A 91 -13.22 -52.74 70.33
N VAL A 92 -14.30 -53.34 70.83
CA VAL A 92 -14.61 -53.33 72.28
C VAL A 92 -13.52 -54.00 73.10
N VAL A 93 -13.08 -55.19 72.69
CA VAL A 93 -12.01 -55.93 73.36
C VAL A 93 -10.72 -55.12 73.37
N ARG A 94 -10.38 -54.45 72.26
CA ARG A 94 -9.21 -53.57 72.20
C ARG A 94 -9.26 -52.43 73.22
N TYR A 95 -10.43 -51.84 73.48
CA TYR A 95 -10.56 -50.80 74.52
C TYR A 95 -10.25 -51.35 75.91
N ILE A 96 -10.67 -52.59 76.19
CA ILE A 96 -10.39 -53.27 77.46
C ILE A 96 -8.91 -53.64 77.56
N ASP A 97 -8.33 -54.21 76.50
CA ASP A 97 -6.91 -54.60 76.46
C ASP A 97 -6.00 -53.38 76.65
N MET A 98 -6.38 -52.20 76.14
CA MET A 98 -5.64 -50.95 76.31
C MET A 98 -5.58 -50.46 77.76
N VAL A 99 -6.47 -50.91 78.64
CA VAL A 99 -6.42 -50.58 80.08
C VAL A 99 -5.19 -51.22 80.73
N GLU A 100 -4.88 -52.45 80.37
CA GLU A 100 -3.77 -53.21 80.95
C GLU A 100 -2.46 -53.09 80.14
N ASP A 101 -2.57 -52.86 78.83
CA ASP A 101 -1.43 -52.79 77.91
C ASP A 101 -1.15 -51.34 77.48
N PHE A 102 -0.21 -50.70 78.20
CA PHE A 102 0.30 -49.37 77.86
C PHE A 102 0.88 -49.31 76.44
N ALA A 103 1.54 -50.38 75.95
CA ALA A 103 2.12 -50.37 74.61
C ALA A 103 1.03 -50.38 73.54
N LEU A 104 -0.05 -51.14 73.75
CA LEU A 104 -1.22 -51.13 72.87
C LEU A 104 -1.93 -49.77 72.91
N PHE A 105 -2.07 -49.17 74.10
CA PHE A 105 -2.60 -47.82 74.25
C PHE A 105 -1.76 -46.81 73.47
N ALA A 106 -0.46 -46.77 73.73
CA ALA A 106 0.48 -45.87 73.08
C ALA A 106 0.49 -46.02 71.56
N ALA A 107 0.55 -47.25 71.04
CA ALA A 107 0.53 -47.49 69.60
C ALA A 107 -0.79 -47.03 68.94
N THR A 108 -1.91 -47.19 69.64
CA THR A 108 -3.23 -46.74 69.17
C THR A 108 -3.31 -45.20 69.16
N SER A 109 -2.87 -44.56 70.23
CA SER A 109 -2.82 -43.10 70.35
C SER A 109 -1.84 -42.47 69.36
N GLU A 110 -0.68 -43.08 69.13
CA GLU A 110 0.30 -42.64 68.12
C GLU A 110 -0.26 -42.75 66.70
N ALA A 111 -0.96 -43.84 66.38
CA ALA A 111 -1.59 -44.01 65.07
C ALA A 111 -2.67 -42.95 64.81
N ARG A 112 -3.48 -42.63 65.83
CA ARG A 112 -4.47 -41.53 65.76
C ARG A 112 -3.81 -40.17 65.57
N ALA A 113 -2.81 -39.86 66.39
CA ALA A 113 -2.06 -38.60 66.29
C ALA A 113 -1.41 -38.42 64.91
N MET A 114 -0.85 -39.49 64.32
CA MET A 114 -0.30 -39.45 62.96
C MET A 114 -1.38 -39.24 61.90
N SER A 115 -2.56 -39.84 62.08
CA SER A 115 -3.70 -39.63 61.17
C SER A 115 -4.20 -38.18 61.20
N GLU A 116 -4.36 -37.58 62.38
CA GLU A 116 -4.77 -36.18 62.51
C GLU A 116 -3.76 -35.22 61.90
N GLN A 117 -2.46 -35.47 62.12
CA GLN A 117 -1.40 -34.68 61.49
C GLN A 117 -1.42 -34.79 59.97
N ALA A 118 -1.65 -35.99 59.43
CA ALA A 118 -1.74 -36.19 57.99
C ALA A 118 -2.95 -35.44 57.39
N GLN A 119 -4.08 -35.45 58.08
CA GLN A 119 -5.28 -34.70 57.67
C GLN A 119 -5.05 -33.19 57.74
N ALA A 120 -4.41 -32.69 58.81
CA ALA A 120 -4.07 -31.27 58.94
C ALA A 120 -3.11 -30.81 57.82
N LEU A 121 -2.09 -31.61 57.50
CA LEU A 121 -1.16 -31.31 56.40
C LEU A 121 -1.83 -31.37 55.03
N ALA A 122 -2.79 -32.28 54.83
CA ALA A 122 -3.58 -32.33 53.59
C ALA A 122 -4.43 -31.05 53.44
N ALA A 123 -5.12 -30.65 54.51
CA ALA A 123 -5.92 -29.42 54.52
C ALA A 123 -5.07 -28.16 54.29
N GLU A 124 -3.86 -28.10 54.87
CA GLU A 124 -2.92 -27.00 54.64
C GLU A 124 -2.46 -26.95 53.17
N ARG A 125 -2.15 -28.10 52.58
CA ARG A 125 -1.79 -28.20 51.16
C ARG A 125 -2.94 -27.78 50.24
N ASP A 126 -4.17 -28.17 50.56
CA ASP A 126 -5.35 -27.77 49.79
C ASP A 126 -5.56 -26.25 49.85
N LEU A 127 -5.37 -25.63 51.01
CA LEU A 127 -5.43 -24.17 51.17
C LEU A 127 -4.32 -23.46 50.37
N GLN A 128 -3.10 -24.01 50.37
CA GLN A 128 -1.98 -23.51 49.56
C GLN A 128 -2.29 -23.60 48.06
N LEU A 129 -2.86 -24.72 47.60
CA LEU A 129 -3.27 -24.90 46.20
C LEU A 129 -4.35 -23.89 45.79
N GLN A 130 -5.37 -23.68 46.62
CA GLN A 130 -6.40 -22.67 46.35
C GLN A 130 -5.83 -21.26 46.27
N THR A 131 -4.86 -20.93 47.13
CA THR A 131 -4.19 -19.62 47.12
C THR A 131 -3.40 -19.43 45.82
N LEU A 132 -2.64 -20.44 45.39
CA LEU A 132 -1.89 -20.40 44.13
C LEU A 132 -2.82 -20.33 42.91
N GLU A 133 -3.96 -21.02 42.93
CA GLU A 133 -4.96 -20.93 41.86
C GLU A 133 -5.56 -19.52 41.76
N GLN A 134 -5.88 -18.88 42.89
CA GLN A 134 -6.36 -17.49 42.92
C GLN A 134 -5.31 -16.50 42.39
N GLU A 135 -4.04 -16.65 42.78
CA GLU A 135 -2.95 -15.82 42.27
C GLU A 135 -2.74 -16.01 40.76
N LYS A 136 -2.79 -17.25 40.28
CA LYS A 136 -2.70 -17.57 38.85
C LYS A 136 -3.85 -16.93 38.07
N GLU A 137 -5.08 -17.03 38.56
CA GLU A 137 -6.23 -16.38 37.93
C GLU A 137 -6.09 -14.87 37.89
N LYS A 138 -5.66 -14.26 39.02
CA LYS A 138 -5.41 -12.82 39.10
C LYS A 138 -4.39 -12.39 38.04
N HIS A 139 -3.27 -13.11 37.93
CA HIS A 139 -2.24 -12.81 36.94
C HIS A 139 -2.72 -12.99 35.49
N MET A 140 -3.51 -14.03 35.21
CA MET A 140 -4.12 -14.23 33.89
C MET A 140 -5.08 -13.08 33.52
N ARG A 141 -5.85 -12.56 34.49
CA ARG A 141 -6.70 -11.37 34.28
C ARG A 141 -5.86 -10.12 34.01
N GLU A 142 -4.78 -9.91 34.75
CA GLU A 142 -3.85 -8.78 34.55
C GLU A 142 -3.19 -8.83 33.18
N LEU A 143 -2.68 -9.99 32.76
CA LEU A 143 -2.11 -10.19 31.41
C LEU A 143 -3.16 -9.96 30.31
N GLY A 144 -4.40 -10.39 30.54
CA GLY A 144 -5.51 -10.12 29.63
C GLY A 144 -5.79 -8.62 29.48
N ALA A 145 -5.78 -7.88 30.59
CA ALA A 145 -5.96 -6.43 30.58
C ALA A 145 -4.79 -5.70 29.90
N GLU A 146 -3.54 -6.13 30.14
CA GLU A 146 -2.36 -5.55 29.50
C GLU A 146 -2.37 -5.78 27.98
N LYS A 147 -2.73 -7.00 27.54
CA LYS A 147 -2.87 -7.32 26.11
C LYS A 147 -3.96 -6.45 25.47
N ALA A 148 -5.13 -6.33 26.09
CA ALA A 148 -6.20 -5.49 25.58
C ALA A 148 -5.79 -4.01 25.48
N ALA A 149 -5.03 -3.49 26.45
CA ALA A 149 -4.52 -2.12 26.42
C ALA A 149 -3.49 -1.90 25.28
N LYS A 150 -2.60 -2.88 25.05
CA LYS A 150 -1.65 -2.85 23.93
C LYS A 150 -2.38 -2.88 22.58
N ASP A 151 -3.36 -3.76 22.43
CA ASP A 151 -4.15 -3.89 21.21
C ASP A 151 -4.96 -2.60 20.92
N ALA A 152 -5.53 -1.97 21.96
CA ALA A 152 -6.23 -0.69 21.82
C ALA A 152 -5.29 0.43 21.33
N LYS A 153 -4.11 0.57 21.95
CA LYS A 153 -3.10 1.56 21.53
C LYS A 153 -2.60 1.32 20.10
N GLN A 154 -2.47 0.07 19.69
CA GLN A 154 -2.06 -0.25 18.33
C GLN A 154 -3.11 0.20 17.31
N ARG A 155 -4.40 -0.02 17.59
CA ARG A 155 -5.49 0.46 16.72
C ARG A 155 -5.52 1.98 16.63
N GLU A 156 -5.36 2.69 17.74
CA GLU A 156 -5.29 4.16 17.72
C GLU A 156 -4.13 4.68 16.86
N LEU A 157 -2.96 4.04 16.94
CA LEU A 157 -1.80 4.38 16.11
C LEU A 157 -2.02 4.06 14.62
N GLU A 158 -2.72 2.97 14.32
CA GLU A 158 -3.11 2.60 12.95
C GLU A 158 -4.11 3.60 12.37
N ASP A 159 -5.13 3.98 13.13
CA ASP A 159 -6.11 5.00 12.75
C ASP A 159 -5.44 6.36 12.51
N GLU A 160 -4.48 6.75 13.36
CA GLU A 160 -3.71 7.98 13.17
C GLU A 160 -2.84 7.92 11.89
N ARG A 161 -2.18 6.78 11.64
CA ARG A 161 -1.41 6.57 10.41
C ARG A 161 -2.29 6.67 9.18
N GLU A 162 -3.46 6.05 9.18
CA GLU A 162 -4.41 6.14 8.08
C GLU A 162 -4.85 7.58 7.82
N ARG A 163 -5.18 8.33 8.88
CA ARG A 163 -5.52 9.77 8.76
C ARG A 163 -4.39 10.55 8.11
N ARG A 164 -3.15 10.39 8.60
CA ARG A 164 -1.98 11.08 8.03
C ARG A 164 -1.74 10.69 6.57
N VAL A 165 -1.93 9.43 6.20
CA VAL A 165 -1.81 8.98 4.80
C VAL A 165 -2.86 9.65 3.93
N ARG A 166 -4.11 9.73 4.38
CA ARG A 166 -5.19 10.44 3.64
C ARG A 166 -4.90 11.94 3.52
N GLU A 167 -4.44 12.58 4.60
CA GLU A 167 -4.06 14.00 4.61
C GLU A 167 -2.91 14.28 3.63
N LEU A 168 -1.84 13.48 3.67
CA LEU A 168 -0.71 13.61 2.74
C LEU A 168 -1.11 13.34 1.28
N GLY A 169 -2.03 12.39 1.04
CA GLY A 169 -2.61 12.15 -0.27
C GLY A 169 -3.35 13.38 -0.80
N ALA A 170 -4.20 13.99 0.04
CA ALA A 170 -4.94 15.20 -0.31
C ALA A 170 -4.02 16.39 -0.63
N VAL A 171 -2.93 16.56 0.13
CA VAL A 171 -1.93 17.61 -0.13
C VAL A 171 -1.23 17.39 -1.47
N LYS A 172 -0.76 16.17 -1.74
CA LYS A 172 -0.11 15.84 -3.03
C LYS A 172 -1.05 16.03 -4.21
N ASP A 173 -2.32 15.66 -4.06
CA ASP A 173 -3.32 15.87 -5.11
C ASP A 173 -3.58 17.35 -5.37
N ALA A 174 -3.57 18.18 -4.32
CA ALA A 174 -3.69 19.63 -4.46
C ALA A 174 -2.46 20.25 -5.16
N GLU A 175 -1.25 19.87 -4.76
CA GLU A 175 0.01 20.29 -5.41
C GLU A 175 0.04 19.87 -6.89
N MET A 176 -0.40 18.65 -7.21
CA MET A 176 -0.44 18.15 -8.58
C MET A 176 -1.47 18.91 -9.43
N LYS A 177 -2.65 19.23 -8.89
CA LYS A 177 -3.64 20.07 -9.58
C LYS A 177 -3.10 21.47 -9.84
N GLU A 178 -2.42 22.06 -8.86
CA GLU A 178 -1.81 23.39 -9.03
C GLU A 178 -0.72 23.37 -10.10
N ALA A 179 0.15 22.36 -10.09
CA ALA A 179 1.18 22.18 -11.11
C ALA A 179 0.60 22.02 -12.53
N LEU A 180 -0.48 21.24 -12.67
CA LEU A 180 -1.19 21.07 -13.94
C LEU A 180 -1.82 22.38 -14.42
N MET A 181 -2.48 23.14 -13.55
CA MET A 181 -3.07 24.43 -13.91
C MET A 181 -2.00 25.44 -14.35
N ARG A 182 -0.85 25.47 -13.67
CA ARG A 182 0.30 26.31 -14.08
C ARG A 182 0.84 25.88 -15.43
N PHE A 183 1.07 24.58 -15.64
CA PHE A 183 1.54 24.05 -16.92
C PHE A 183 0.57 24.34 -18.08
N GLU A 184 -0.74 24.16 -17.86
CA GLU A 184 -1.77 24.47 -18.86
C GLU A 184 -1.78 25.97 -19.19
N THR A 185 -1.65 26.83 -18.17
CA THR A 185 -1.55 28.29 -18.36
C THR A 185 -0.32 28.66 -19.18
N GLU A 186 0.86 28.13 -18.84
CA GLU A 186 2.10 28.35 -19.58
C GLU A 186 2.02 27.83 -21.02
N ALA A 187 1.40 26.67 -21.25
CA ALA A 187 1.20 26.11 -22.58
C ALA A 187 0.27 27.01 -23.44
N GLN A 188 -0.81 27.53 -22.85
CA GLN A 188 -1.70 28.48 -23.53
C GLN A 188 -1.02 29.81 -23.84
N GLU A 189 -0.17 30.32 -22.93
CA GLU A 189 0.61 31.53 -23.19
C GLU A 189 1.60 31.33 -24.34
N ARG A 190 2.34 30.21 -24.36
CA ARG A 190 3.22 29.87 -25.49
C ARG A 190 2.45 29.74 -26.80
N GLN A 191 1.25 29.16 -26.78
CA GLN A 191 0.40 29.09 -27.96
C GLN A 191 -0.02 30.48 -28.44
N ARG A 192 -0.51 31.34 -27.53
CA ARG A 192 -0.89 32.72 -27.86
C ARG A 192 0.29 33.53 -28.38
N GLU A 193 1.48 33.32 -27.83
CA GLU A 193 2.71 33.98 -28.29
C GLU A 193 3.12 33.50 -29.68
N ALA A 194 3.06 32.19 -29.93
CA ALA A 194 3.31 31.62 -31.27
C ALA A 194 2.29 32.15 -32.30
N GLU A 195 1.00 32.24 -31.93
CA GLU A 195 -0.05 32.83 -32.76
C GLU A 195 0.22 34.32 -33.04
N ARG A 196 0.65 35.10 -32.04
CA ARG A 196 1.04 36.51 -32.22
C ARG A 196 2.22 36.65 -33.19
N GLN A 197 3.28 35.86 -33.02
CA GLN A 197 4.43 35.89 -33.93
C GLN A 197 4.06 35.48 -35.35
N HIS A 198 3.16 34.49 -35.50
CA HIS A 198 2.65 34.08 -36.81
C HIS A 198 1.83 35.19 -37.48
N LEU A 199 0.98 35.88 -36.73
CA LEU A 199 0.19 37.02 -37.21
C LEU A 199 1.09 38.20 -37.60
N GLU A 200 2.11 38.50 -36.79
CA GLU A 200 3.09 39.55 -37.09
C GLU A 200 3.88 39.24 -38.37
N ARG A 201 4.37 38.01 -38.52
CA ARG A 201 5.05 37.56 -39.75
C ARG A 201 4.11 37.61 -40.97
N SER A 202 2.86 37.20 -40.81
CA SER A 202 1.86 37.26 -41.89
C SER A 202 1.56 38.69 -42.30
N SER A 203 1.45 39.61 -41.33
CA SER A 203 1.24 41.03 -41.58
C SER A 203 2.44 41.70 -42.26
N ASP A 204 3.67 41.40 -41.82
CA ASP A 204 4.90 41.88 -42.47
C ASP A 204 5.02 41.35 -43.91
N LEU A 205 4.75 40.06 -44.13
CA LEU A 205 4.73 39.48 -45.48
C LEU A 205 3.65 40.13 -46.36
N GLN A 206 2.47 40.40 -45.82
CA GLN A 206 1.40 41.09 -46.54
C GLN A 206 1.79 42.53 -46.89
N ALA A 207 2.43 43.25 -45.97
CA ALA A 207 2.94 44.61 -46.22
C ALA A 207 4.04 44.60 -47.29
N ARG A 208 4.99 43.66 -47.24
CA ARG A 208 6.01 43.49 -48.27
C ARG A 208 5.41 43.15 -49.64
N LEU A 209 4.40 42.28 -49.67
CA LEU A 209 3.69 41.95 -50.90
C LEU A 209 2.96 43.17 -51.47
N GLN A 210 2.30 43.98 -50.64
CA GLN A 210 1.68 45.24 -51.09
C GLN A 210 2.72 46.22 -51.67
N VAL A 211 3.89 46.34 -51.04
CA VAL A 211 4.98 47.17 -51.55
C VAL A 211 5.53 46.62 -52.87
N MET A 212 5.69 45.31 -53.02
CA MET A 212 6.12 44.69 -54.29
C MET A 212 5.09 44.91 -55.39
N LEU A 213 3.80 44.68 -55.11
CA LEU A 213 2.71 44.93 -56.06
C LEU A 213 2.63 46.40 -56.47
N ALA A 214 2.85 47.33 -55.54
CA ALA A 214 2.90 48.76 -55.84
C ALA A 214 4.08 49.09 -56.77
N LYS A 215 5.28 48.55 -56.50
CA LYS A 215 6.45 48.72 -57.38
C LYS A 215 6.25 48.08 -58.75
N GLU A 216 5.56 46.94 -58.80
CA GLU A 216 5.23 46.28 -60.06
C GLU A 216 4.23 47.10 -60.88
N ALA A 217 3.22 47.69 -60.23
CA ALA A 217 2.28 48.62 -60.86
C ALA A 217 2.98 49.91 -61.35
N GLU A 218 3.90 50.49 -60.56
CA GLU A 218 4.74 51.63 -60.97
C GLU A 218 5.64 51.26 -62.17
N SER A 219 6.23 50.07 -62.15
CA SER A 219 7.07 49.58 -63.26
C SER A 219 6.25 49.33 -64.53
N GLN A 220 5.03 48.80 -64.41
CA GLN A 220 4.11 48.65 -65.54
C GLN A 220 3.67 50.01 -66.09
N ALA A 221 3.39 50.98 -65.23
CA ALA A 221 3.09 52.35 -65.65
C ALA A 221 4.26 52.99 -66.41
N ALA A 222 5.50 52.80 -65.93
CA ALA A 222 6.71 53.28 -66.62
C ALA A 222 6.93 52.59 -67.98
N ILE A 223 6.61 51.28 -68.09
CA ILE A 223 6.68 50.55 -69.36
C ILE A 223 5.61 51.06 -70.34
N GLU A 224 4.39 51.33 -69.88
CA GLU A 224 3.34 51.92 -70.72
C GLU A 224 3.68 53.35 -71.16
N GLU A 225 4.30 54.15 -70.29
CA GLU A 225 4.78 55.49 -70.63
C GLU A 225 5.91 55.42 -71.68
N MET A 226 6.91 54.56 -71.49
CA MET A 226 7.95 54.33 -72.50
C MET A 226 7.37 53.78 -73.81
N ARG A 227 6.29 52.98 -73.75
CA ARG A 227 5.60 52.50 -74.95
C ARG A 227 4.91 53.65 -75.68
N ARG A 228 4.24 54.56 -74.97
CA ARG A 228 3.64 55.78 -75.54
C ARG A 228 4.69 56.71 -76.12
N GLU A 229 5.83 56.89 -75.45
CA GLU A 229 6.96 57.66 -75.98
C GLU A 229 7.55 57.03 -77.24
N LYS A 230 7.70 55.70 -77.27
CA LYS A 230 8.19 54.97 -78.44
C LYS A 230 7.20 55.05 -79.61
N GLU A 231 5.91 54.95 -79.34
CA GLU A 231 4.85 55.14 -80.34
C GLU A 231 4.83 56.59 -80.86
N ALA A 232 5.01 57.59 -79.99
CA ALA A 232 5.12 59.00 -80.38
C ALA A 232 6.39 59.28 -81.22
N LEU A 233 7.53 58.67 -80.86
CA LEU A 233 8.78 58.74 -81.62
C LEU A 233 8.66 58.04 -82.98
N ALA A 234 7.99 56.90 -83.05
CA ALA A 234 7.72 56.21 -84.32
C ALA A 234 6.84 57.07 -85.24
N VAL A 235 5.82 57.74 -84.70
CA VAL A 235 4.99 58.70 -85.46
C VAL A 235 5.83 59.89 -85.91
N ALA A 236 6.70 60.44 -85.07
CA ALA A 236 7.57 61.56 -85.43
C ALA A 236 8.60 61.18 -86.52
N LEU A 237 9.15 59.97 -86.46
CA LEU A 237 10.05 59.43 -87.48
C LEU A 237 9.33 59.17 -88.81
N SER A 238 8.13 58.59 -88.77
CA SER A 238 7.29 58.39 -89.96
C SER A 238 6.94 59.72 -90.64
N ARG A 239 6.65 60.77 -89.85
CA ARG A 239 6.36 62.12 -90.37
C ARG A 239 7.60 62.77 -91.00
N LYS A 240 8.78 62.49 -90.46
CA LYS A 240 10.07 62.96 -90.98
C LYS A 240 10.50 62.20 -92.25
N GLU A 241 10.18 60.90 -92.32
CA GLU A 241 10.35 60.09 -93.53
C GLU A 241 9.40 60.54 -94.64
N GLU A 242 8.13 60.87 -94.34
CA GLU A 242 7.19 61.46 -95.31
C GLU A 242 7.66 62.83 -95.82
N GLU A 243 8.24 63.68 -94.97
CA GLU A 243 8.83 64.97 -95.37
C GLU A 243 10.11 64.80 -96.22
N GLU A 244 10.95 63.80 -95.93
CA GLU A 244 12.11 63.47 -96.76
C GLU A 244 11.71 62.84 -98.10
N GLU A 245 10.68 62.01 -98.14
CA GLU A 245 10.17 61.39 -99.36
C GLU A 245 9.47 62.42 -100.27
N ALA A 246 8.81 63.41 -99.68
CA ALA A 246 8.28 64.58 -100.40
C ALA A 246 9.41 65.44 -101.01
N LYS A 247 10.55 65.61 -100.31
CA LYS A 247 11.75 66.29 -100.83
C LYS A 247 12.45 65.50 -101.94
N ARG A 248 12.59 64.17 -101.80
CA ARG A 248 13.16 63.31 -102.84
C ARG A 248 12.31 63.32 -104.11
N ARG A 249 10.98 63.30 -104.00
CA ARG A 249 10.07 63.43 -105.16
C ARG A 249 10.10 64.80 -105.85
N SER A 250 10.58 65.87 -105.20
CA SER A 250 10.83 67.15 -105.88
C SER A 250 12.20 67.19 -106.57
N GLU A 251 13.23 66.56 -106.00
CA GLU A 251 14.59 66.51 -106.55
C GLU A 251 14.71 65.51 -107.72
N GLU A 252 13.93 64.42 -107.71
CA GLU A 252 13.85 63.45 -108.83
C GLU A 252 13.17 64.05 -110.06
N ARG A 253 12.12 64.87 -109.88
CA ARG A 253 11.46 65.62 -110.97
C ARG A 253 12.33 66.71 -111.59
N GLU A 254 13.30 67.23 -110.83
CA GLU A 254 14.30 68.18 -111.35
C GLU A 254 15.41 67.47 -112.13
N ARG A 255 15.81 66.27 -111.72
CA ARG A 255 16.79 65.44 -112.46
C ARG A 255 16.23 64.85 -113.74
N GLU A 256 14.97 64.42 -113.76
CA GLU A 256 14.32 63.91 -114.98
C GLU A 256 14.12 65.00 -116.06
N ARG A 257 13.92 66.26 -115.67
CA ARG A 257 13.86 67.40 -116.61
C ARG A 257 15.23 67.74 -117.21
N ALA A 258 16.32 67.56 -116.45
CA ALA A 258 17.68 67.78 -116.94
C ALA A 258 18.17 66.64 -117.85
N GLU A 259 17.74 65.40 -117.62
CA GLU A 259 18.11 64.24 -118.45
C GLU A 259 17.32 64.14 -119.76
N GLN A 260 16.06 64.63 -119.81
CA GLN A 260 15.29 64.73 -121.06
C GLN A 260 15.81 65.81 -122.02
N GLU A 261 16.44 66.88 -121.51
CA GLU A 261 17.02 67.94 -122.35
C GLU A 261 18.39 67.53 -122.95
N ALA A 262 19.15 66.65 -122.27
CA ALA A 262 20.42 66.10 -122.74
C ALA A 262 20.25 64.94 -123.75
N ALA A 263 19.15 64.17 -123.67
CA ALA A 263 18.85 63.08 -124.59
C ALA A 263 18.34 63.57 -125.97
N MET A 264 17.61 64.69 -126.03
CA MET A 264 17.13 65.28 -127.29
C MET A 264 18.24 65.95 -128.12
N ARG A 265 19.33 66.42 -127.49
CA ARG A 265 20.49 67.00 -128.22
C ARG A 265 21.41 65.95 -128.88
N ARG A 266 21.40 64.69 -128.42
CA ARG A 266 22.22 63.60 -129.02
C ARG A 266 21.54 62.85 -130.16
N ALA A 267 20.20 62.88 -130.25
CA ALA A 267 19.46 62.21 -131.32
C ALA A 267 19.43 63.00 -132.65
N ALA A 268 19.62 64.32 -132.63
CA ALA A 268 19.61 65.15 -133.84
C ALA A 268 20.98 65.26 -134.54
N GLU A 269 22.09 65.06 -133.82
CA GLU A 269 23.45 65.13 -134.39
C GLU A 269 23.85 63.83 -135.11
N GLU A 270 23.22 62.69 -134.81
CA GLU A 270 23.48 61.40 -135.47
C GLU A 270 22.74 61.21 -136.83
N GLU A 271 21.63 61.91 -137.07
CA GLU A 271 20.93 61.87 -138.37
C GLU A 271 21.62 62.69 -139.47
N VAL A 272 22.38 63.73 -139.10
CA VAL A 272 23.13 64.57 -140.05
C VAL A 272 24.41 63.87 -140.56
N HIS A 273 24.93 62.89 -139.83
CA HIS A 273 26.19 62.22 -140.15
C HIS A 273 26.02 60.94 -141.01
N LYS A 274 24.82 60.38 -141.11
CA LYS A 274 24.51 59.23 -141.98
C LYS A 274 24.21 59.62 -143.43
N VAL A 275 23.65 60.80 -143.68
CA VAL A 275 23.33 61.25 -145.06
C VAL A 275 24.58 61.69 -145.85
N LYS A 276 25.66 62.10 -145.17
CA LYS A 276 26.94 62.50 -145.83
C LYS A 276 27.86 61.32 -146.20
N GLY A 277 27.52 60.09 -145.83
CA GLY A 277 28.31 58.88 -146.13
C GLY A 277 27.92 58.16 -147.43
N GLU A 278 26.66 58.25 -147.85
CA GLU A 278 26.14 57.51 -149.02
C GLU A 278 26.38 58.23 -150.37
N GLU A 279 26.57 59.55 -150.36
CA GLU A 279 26.81 60.32 -151.59
C GLU A 279 28.28 60.26 -152.07
N VAL A 280 29.22 60.11 -151.15
CA VAL A 280 30.66 59.98 -151.47
C VAL A 280 30.98 58.61 -152.10
N GLN A 281 30.19 57.57 -151.83
CA GLN A 281 30.31 56.26 -152.50
C GLN A 281 29.71 56.26 -153.91
N ARG A 282 28.64 57.02 -154.17
CA ARG A 282 28.04 57.15 -155.51
C ARG A 282 28.95 57.84 -156.53
N ILE A 283 29.76 58.80 -156.09
CA ILE A 283 30.73 59.53 -156.95
C ILE A 283 31.93 58.66 -157.34
N ALA A 284 32.33 57.72 -156.47
CA ALA A 284 33.43 56.79 -156.75
C ALA A 284 33.05 55.67 -157.75
N GLU A 285 31.79 55.19 -157.73
CA GLU A 285 31.31 54.15 -158.65
C GLU A 285 31.03 54.68 -160.07
N GLU A 286 30.68 55.96 -160.21
CA GLU A 286 30.44 56.57 -161.53
C GLU A 286 31.73 56.91 -162.28
N HIS A 287 32.81 57.24 -161.56
CA HIS A 287 34.14 57.48 -162.15
C HIS A 287 34.82 56.18 -162.61
N ASP A 288 34.60 55.05 -161.91
CA ASP A 288 35.13 53.73 -162.32
C ASP A 288 34.43 53.19 -163.58
N LYS A 289 33.14 53.49 -163.77
CA LYS A 289 32.41 53.19 -165.02
C LYS A 289 32.90 54.04 -166.20
N LYS A 290 33.28 55.29 -166.00
CA LYS A 290 33.86 56.15 -167.04
C LYS A 290 35.26 55.74 -167.48
N MET A 291 36.07 55.13 -166.60
CA MET A 291 37.41 54.64 -166.98
C MET A 291 37.40 53.34 -167.80
N ARG A 292 36.38 52.48 -167.66
CA ARG A 292 36.28 51.23 -168.46
C ARG A 292 35.69 51.40 -169.87
N GLN A 293 35.19 52.59 -170.20
CA GLN A 293 34.62 52.89 -171.53
C GLN A 293 35.58 53.66 -172.46
N LEU A 294 36.74 54.08 -171.95
CA LEU A 294 37.82 54.74 -172.70
C LEU A 294 38.98 53.79 -173.06
N GLN A 295 38.84 52.49 -172.78
CA GLN A 295 39.66 51.37 -173.27
C GLN A 295 38.82 50.52 -174.23
#